data_AF-A0A424YW60-F1
#
_entry.id   AF-A0A424YW60-F1
#
_cell.length_a   1.000
_cell.length_b   1.000
_cell.length_c   1.000
_cell.angle_alpha   90.00
_cell.angle_beta   90.00
_cell.angle_gamma   90.00
#
_symmetry.space_group_name_H-M   'P 1'
#
loop_
_entity.id
_entity.type
_entity.pdbx_description
1 polymer ?
#
loop_
_entity_poly.entity_id
_entity_poly.type
_entity_poly.pdbx_seq_one_letter_code
_entity_poly.pdbx_strand_id
1 'polypeptide(L)'
;IRGHGQANVDFVRVVVGKEVPHPNTVEHHIEWVELYGVTKKGQTINFGKMSFEPVHTEPVASFHVNNIDEFKAFCALEYCNIHGLWQNCIEM
;
A
#
# COMPACT_ATOMS: atom_id res chain seq x y z
N ILE A 1 6.44 -18.87 -5.22
CA ILE A 1 7.72 -19.05 -4.51
C ILE A 1 7.40 -18.98 -3.01
N ARG A 2 7.51 -20.09 -2.28
CA ARG A 2 7.25 -20.13 -0.83
C ARG A 2 8.49 -19.65 -0.09
N GLY A 3 8.33 -18.59 0.70
CA GLY A 3 9.13 -18.29 1.88
C GLY A 3 10.65 -18.23 1.70
N HIS A 4 11.15 -17.23 0.99
CA HIS A 4 12.53 -16.78 1.16
C HIS A 4 12.53 -15.31 1.61
N GLY A 5 12.63 -15.13 2.93
CA GLY A 5 12.75 -13.83 3.58
C GLY A 5 12.88 -14.02 5.08
N GLN A 6 14.13 -14.16 5.54
CA GLN A 6 14.51 -14.13 6.95
C GLN A 6 14.48 -12.69 7.50
N ALA A 7 14.40 -12.63 8.84
CA ALA A 7 14.55 -11.49 9.75
C ALA A 7 13.28 -10.67 10.02
N ASN A 8 13.12 -10.27 11.29
CA ASN A 8 12.12 -9.32 11.78
C ASN A 8 12.29 -7.99 11.04
N VAL A 9 11.63 -7.85 9.90
CA VAL A 9 11.59 -6.60 9.12
C VAL A 9 10.22 -6.00 9.32
N ASP A 10 10.18 -4.77 9.81
CA ASP A 10 8.93 -4.02 9.91
C ASP A 10 8.38 -3.76 8.51
N PHE A 11 7.06 -3.87 8.37
CA PHE A 11 6.43 -3.64 7.08
C PHE A 11 5.09 -2.95 7.25
N VAL A 12 4.73 -2.17 6.24
CA VAL A 12 3.40 -1.61 6.09
C VAL A 12 2.70 -2.38 4.98
N ARG A 13 1.55 -2.97 5.30
CA ARG A 13 0.72 -3.69 4.35
C ARG A 13 -0.51 -2.87 4.00
N VAL A 14 -0.63 -2.50 2.73
CA VAL A 14 -1.79 -1.81 2.15
C VAL A 14 -2.70 -2.86 1.51
N VAL A 15 -3.97 -2.84 1.87
CA VAL A 15 -5.00 -3.75 1.33
C VAL A 15 -6.22 -2.92 0.96
N VAL A 16 -6.60 -2.91 -0.32
CA VAL A 16 -7.86 -2.32 -0.77
C VAL A 16 -8.95 -3.39 -0.71
N GLY A 17 -10.11 -3.07 -0.12
CA GLY A 17 -11.22 -4.01 0.00
C GLY A 17 -11.02 -5.14 1.01
N LYS A 18 -10.38 -4.86 2.16
CA LYS A 18 -10.07 -5.88 3.19
C LYS A 18 -11.32 -6.62 3.70
N GLU A 19 -12.36 -5.88 4.10
CA GLU A 19 -13.59 -6.45 4.66
C GLU A 19 -14.58 -6.84 3.55
N VAL A 20 -14.68 -5.99 2.53
CA VAL A 20 -15.48 -6.24 1.32
C VAL A 20 -14.55 -6.15 0.11
N PRO A 21 -14.29 -7.26 -0.60
CA PRO A 21 -13.41 -7.26 -1.75
C PRO A 21 -13.86 -6.25 -2.81
N HIS A 22 -12.92 -5.44 -3.28
CA HIS A 22 -13.14 -4.61 -4.45
C HIS A 22 -13.23 -5.49 -5.70
N PRO A 23 -14.09 -5.18 -6.68
CA PRO A 23 -14.09 -5.92 -7.95
C PRO A 23 -12.72 -5.93 -8.62
N ASN A 24 -12.37 -7.04 -9.27
CA ASN A 24 -11.10 -7.18 -9.96
C ASN A 24 -11.32 -7.78 -11.35
N THR A 25 -11.85 -6.95 -12.25
CA THR A 25 -12.07 -7.28 -13.66
C THR A 25 -11.29 -6.32 -14.56
N VAL A 26 -11.24 -6.62 -15.86
CA VAL A 26 -10.62 -5.71 -16.84
C VAL A 26 -11.30 -4.33 -16.82
N GLU A 27 -12.62 -4.31 -16.63
CA GLU A 27 -13.45 -3.10 -16.66
C GLU A 27 -13.42 -2.34 -15.33
N HIS A 28 -13.21 -3.02 -14.21
CA HIS A 28 -13.25 -2.43 -12.88
C HIS A 28 -12.24 -3.09 -11.93
N HIS A 29 -11.16 -2.36 -11.62
CA HIS A 29 -10.07 -2.83 -10.78
C HIS A 29 -9.36 -1.65 -10.11
N ILE A 30 -8.58 -1.98 -9.08
CA ILE A 30 -7.57 -1.06 -8.52
C ILE A 30 -6.34 -1.16 -9.40
N GLU A 31 -5.92 -0.04 -9.98
CA GLU A 31 -4.77 -0.01 -10.88
C GLU A 31 -3.46 0.05 -10.11
N TRP A 32 -3.44 0.77 -8.98
CA TRP A 32 -2.24 0.92 -8.17
C TRP A 32 -2.50 1.42 -6.75
N VAL A 33 -1.48 1.24 -5.89
CA VAL A 33 -1.35 1.92 -4.60
C VAL A 33 0.05 2.54 -4.46
N GLU A 34 0.11 3.66 -3.75
CA GLU A 34 1.34 4.31 -3.30
C GLU A 34 1.36 4.38 -1.77
N LEU A 35 2.55 4.27 -1.19
CA LEU A 35 2.75 4.46 0.24
C LEU A 35 3.65 5.67 0.50
N TYR A 36 3.22 6.50 1.45
CA TYR A 36 3.96 7.65 1.95
C TYR A 36 4.17 7.51 3.45
N GLY A 37 5.40 7.76 3.93
CA GLY A 37 5.70 7.86 5.35
C GLY A 37 5.96 9.30 5.76
N VAL A 38 5.40 9.75 6.88
CA VAL A 38 5.69 11.06 7.47
C VAL A 38 6.63 10.87 8.65
N THR A 39 7.85 11.42 8.56
CA THR A 39 8.83 11.33 9.63
C THR A 39 8.40 12.14 10.86
N LYS A 40 8.95 11.82 12.03
CA LYS A 40 8.76 12.62 13.26
C LYS A 40 9.21 14.07 13.10
N LYS A 41 10.09 14.36 12.14
CA LYS A 41 10.53 15.72 11.75
C LYS A 41 9.60 16.42 10.76
N GLY A 42 8.52 15.76 10.32
CA GLY A 42 7.51 16.32 9.42
C GLY A 42 7.83 16.20 7.92
N GLN A 43 8.86 15.45 7.53
CA GLN A 43 9.16 15.19 6.12
C GLN A 43 8.30 14.05 5.60
N THR A 44 7.71 14.22 4.42
CA THR A 44 7.01 13.15 3.70
C THR A 44 7.97 12.43 2.75
N ILE A 45 7.99 11.11 2.82
CA ILE A 45 8.82 10.23 2.00
C ILE A 45 7.90 9.30 1.20
N ASN A 46 8.11 9.21 -0.12
CA ASN A 46 7.42 8.23 -0.97
C ASN A 46 8.19 6.90 -0.92
N PHE A 47 7.52 5.82 -0.50
CA PHE A 47 8.08 4.47 -0.43
C PHE A 47 7.99 3.70 -1.74
N GLY A 48 7.17 4.17 -2.67
CA GLY A 48 6.99 3.61 -3.99
C GLY A 48 5.53 3.39 -4.35
N LYS A 49 5.35 2.94 -5.59
CA LYS A 49 4.07 2.60 -6.20
C LYS A 49 4.07 1.13 -6.57
N MET A 50 3.00 0.43 -6.24
CA MET A 50 2.71 -0.90 -6.76
C MET A 50 1.54 -0.80 -7.73
N SER A 51 1.77 -1.19 -8.99
CA SER A 51 0.70 -1.36 -9.98
C SER A 51 0.22 -2.81 -9.98
N PHE A 52 -1.08 -3.00 -10.17
CA PHE A 52 -1.72 -4.31 -10.19
C PHE A 52 -2.28 -4.58 -11.59
N GLU A 53 -2.07 -5.80 -12.07
CA GLU A 53 -2.69 -6.25 -13.31
C GLU A 53 -4.10 -6.76 -12.98
N PRO A 54 -5.15 -6.31 -13.69
CA PRO A 54 -6.52 -6.70 -13.41
C PRO A 54 -6.70 -8.21 -13.53
N VAL A 55 -7.64 -8.79 -12.77
CA VAL A 55 -7.95 -10.24 -12.75
C VAL A 55 -6.87 -11.10 -12.09
N HIS A 56 -5.58 -10.85 -12.34
CA HIS A 56 -4.50 -11.75 -11.92
C HIS A 56 -3.73 -11.27 -10.68
N THR A 57 -3.92 -10.02 -10.25
CA THR A 57 -3.24 -9.46 -9.07
C THR A 57 -4.24 -8.84 -8.11
N GLU A 58 -4.22 -9.30 -6.86
CA GLU A 58 -5.00 -8.68 -5.77
C GLU A 58 -4.39 -7.32 -5.40
N PRO A 59 -5.20 -6.30 -5.03
CA PRO A 59 -4.71 -4.98 -4.66
C PRO A 59 -4.12 -4.94 -3.24
N VAL A 60 -3.05 -5.70 -3.07
CA VAL A 60 -2.30 -5.87 -1.82
C VAL A 60 -0.84 -5.56 -2.08
N ALA A 61 -0.32 -4.55 -1.39
CA ALA A 61 1.10 -4.19 -1.42
C ALA A 61 1.69 -4.31 -0.01
N SER A 62 2.93 -4.81 0.07
CA SER A 62 3.71 -4.84 1.33
C SER A 62 5.02 -4.11 1.10
N PHE A 63 5.27 -3.08 1.91
CA PHE A 63 6.47 -2.27 1.86
C PHE A 63 7.30 -2.59 3.09
N HIS A 64 8.52 -3.09 2.88
CA HIS A 64 9.46 -3.31 3.98
C HIS A 64 10.08 -1.97 4.36
N VAL A 65 10.02 -1.64 5.65
CA VAL A 65 10.41 -0.32 6.17
C VAL A 65 11.61 -0.47 7.07
N ASN A 66 12.69 0.20 6.71
CA ASN A 66 13.82 0.38 7.61
C ASN A 66 13.52 1.52 8.57
N ASN A 67 13.92 1.38 9.83
CA ASN A 67 13.81 2.42 10.86
C ASN A 67 12.36 2.92 11.04
N ILE A 68 11.39 2.00 11.17
CA ILE A 68 9.96 2.36 11.23
C ILE A 68 9.65 3.36 12.37
N ASP A 69 10.41 3.30 13.47
CA ASP A 69 10.30 4.21 14.62
C ASP A 69 10.66 5.68 14.30
N GLU A 70 11.24 6.00 13.14
CA GLU A 70 11.49 7.38 12.72
C GLU A 70 10.24 8.07 12.15
N PHE A 71 9.18 7.30 11.91
CA PHE A 71 7.92 7.77 11.35
C PHE A 71 6.88 8.02 12.44
N LYS A 72 5.98 8.97 12.18
CA LYS A 72 4.81 9.27 13.02
C LYS A 72 3.50 8.89 12.34
N ALA A 73 3.52 8.68 11.03
CA ALA A 73 2.35 8.25 10.27
C ALA A 73 2.77 7.60 8.94
N PHE A 74 1.88 6.77 8.43
CA PHE A 74 1.92 6.25 7.07
C PHE A 74 0.60 6.51 6.38
N CYS A 75 0.63 7.03 5.15
CA CYS A 75 -0.51 7.33 4.32
C CYS A 75 -0.44 6.55 3.02
N ALA A 76 -1.48 5.81 2.69
CA ALA A 76 -1.63 5.14 1.41
C ALA A 76 -2.56 5.96 0.50
N LEU A 77 -2.21 6.04 -0.78
CA LEU A 77 -3.06 6.54 -1.85
C LEU A 77 -3.34 5.39 -2.81
N GLU A 78 -4.59 5.19 -3.19
CA GLU A 78 -5.00 4.18 -4.15
C GLU A 78 -5.74 4.83 -5.33
N TYR A 79 -5.72 4.14 -6.47
CA TYR A 79 -6.53 4.51 -7.63
C TYR A 79 -7.34 3.33 -8.16
N CYS A 80 -8.66 3.49 -8.14
CA CYS A 80 -9.60 2.67 -8.89
C CYS A 80 -9.79 3.27 -10.29
N ASN A 81 -9.70 2.43 -11.32
CA ASN A 81 -9.74 2.86 -12.72
C ASN A 81 -11.02 3.64 -13.10
N ILE A 82 -12.13 3.43 -12.39
CA ILE A 82 -13.42 4.11 -12.63
C ILE A 82 -13.92 4.96 -11.46
N HIS A 83 -13.41 4.76 -10.25
CA HIS A 83 -13.85 5.50 -9.05
C HIS A 83 -12.84 6.54 -8.56
N GLY A 84 -11.69 6.68 -9.23
CA GLY A 84 -10.71 7.70 -8.92
C GLY A 84 -9.87 7.37 -7.70
N LEU A 85 -9.43 8.42 -7.00
CA LEU A 85 -8.45 8.33 -5.92
C LEU A 85 -9.11 8.21 -4.55
N TRP A 86 -8.54 7.36 -3.69
CA TRP A 86 -8.85 7.32 -2.26
C TRP A 86 -7.57 7.30 -1.44
N GLN A 87 -7.66 7.82 -0.21
CA GLN A 87 -6.53 7.82 0.71
C GLN A 87 -6.93 7.30 2.09
N ASN A 88 -5.95 6.76 2.80
CA ASN A 88 -6.08 6.46 4.22
C ASN A 88 -4.72 6.64 4.92
N CYS A 89 -4.73 7.09 6.17
CA CYS A 89 -3.53 7.26 6.98
C CYS A 89 -3.67 6.54 8.32
N ILE A 90 -2.56 6.00 8.81
CA ILE A 90 -2.42 5.50 10.17
C ILE A 90 -1.36 6.32 10.90
N GLU A 91 -1.64 6.66 12.15
CA GLU A 91 -0.66 7.25 13.07
C GLU A 91 0.04 6.14 13.87
N MET A 92 1.30 6.38 14.25
CA MET A 92 2.14 5.46 15.02
C MET A 92 2.26 5.85 16.49
#